data_AF-A0A2C5YCB1-F1
#
_entry.id   AF-A0A2C5YCB1-F1
#
_cell.length_a   1.000
_cell.length_b   1.000
_cell.length_c   1.000
_cell.angle_alpha   90.00
_cell.angle_beta   90.00
_cell.angle_gamma   90.00
#
_symmetry.space_group_name_H-M   'P 1'
#
loop_
_entity.id
_entity.type
_entity.pdbx_description
1 polymer ?
#
loop_
_entity_poly.entity_id
_entity_poly.type
_entity_poly.pdbx_seq_one_letter_code
_entity_poly.pdbx_strand_id
1 'polypeptide(L)'
;MKQLPFLGKKTKPAKIRKDLWAPLACIKFPEGRGEIGTGVFRLLRELKHLSEVSWDKDLIYKMPSEYTDHEKERLKKNPDAPRPQRTLEQRARAICHQKAQIIANMAAILAGEGAGNRMWTTQLGVSMNQHIKAQTLAELKVKQLRKKIFRKLRGKANILAHEEDQVSMMNIFNDKKHDASKHWAKEMVEARMGLVQNPVMQLCPVTISWADEQDKQYAVKWSPNVKHDVLSDLDRSEVQGRSPDQGEDANSEVQPEEQPKVEMRAESA
;
A
#
# COMPACT_ATOMS: atom_id res chain seq x y z
N MET A 1 3.15 19.24 -12.50
CA MET A 1 2.89 17.99 -13.28
C MET A 1 4.12 17.09 -13.37
N LYS A 2 4.43 16.37 -12.28
CA LYS A 2 5.62 15.49 -12.19
C LYS A 2 5.34 14.04 -12.64
N GLN A 3 4.07 13.64 -12.78
CA GLN A 3 3.68 12.27 -13.09
C GLN A 3 3.45 11.98 -14.60
N LEU A 4 3.50 12.99 -15.46
CA LEU A 4 3.33 12.85 -16.91
C LEU A 4 4.68 13.08 -17.61
N PRO A 5 5.25 12.05 -18.26
CA PRO A 5 6.47 12.19 -19.04
C PRO A 5 6.21 12.97 -20.33
N PHE A 6 7.27 13.49 -20.95
CA PHE A 6 7.18 14.08 -22.28
C PHE A 6 7.34 12.98 -23.34
N LEU A 7 6.32 12.80 -24.18
CA LEU A 7 6.27 11.76 -25.21
C LEU A 7 6.22 12.34 -26.64
N GLY A 8 6.39 13.65 -26.77
CA GLY A 8 6.29 14.40 -28.03
C GLY A 8 5.37 15.61 -27.94
N LYS A 9 5.24 16.34 -29.06
CA LYS A 9 4.40 17.55 -29.14
C LYS A 9 2.95 17.22 -28.80
N LYS A 10 2.29 18.07 -28.01
CA LYS A 10 0.87 17.94 -27.57
C LYS A 10 0.54 16.69 -26.73
N THR A 11 1.52 15.98 -26.21
CA THR A 11 1.29 14.79 -25.36
C THR A 11 1.09 15.14 -23.88
N LYS A 12 1.74 16.21 -23.43
CA LYS A 12 1.65 16.72 -22.06
C LYS A 12 0.83 18.02 -22.05
N PRO A 13 -0.28 18.10 -21.29
CA PRO A 13 -1.03 19.35 -21.16
C PRO A 13 -0.20 20.40 -20.42
N ALA A 14 -0.44 21.68 -20.68
CA ALA A 14 0.26 22.79 -20.01
C ALA A 14 -0.23 23.02 -18.58
N LYS A 15 -1.53 22.78 -18.32
CA LYS A 15 -2.16 22.81 -16.99
C LYS A 15 -3.18 21.68 -16.84
N ILE A 16 -3.42 21.27 -15.60
CA ILE A 16 -4.52 20.34 -15.28
C ILE A 16 -5.83 21.11 -15.48
N ARG A 17 -6.73 20.51 -16.25
CA ARG A 17 -8.01 21.10 -16.66
C ARG A 17 -9.12 20.43 -15.86
N LYS A 18 -9.80 21.17 -14.98
CA LYS A 18 -10.79 20.59 -14.05
C LYS A 18 -11.94 19.85 -14.76
N ASP A 19 -12.26 20.25 -15.98
CA ASP A 19 -13.28 19.66 -16.84
C ASP A 19 -12.86 18.32 -17.46
N LEU A 20 -11.57 18.07 -17.63
CA LEU A 20 -11.04 16.83 -18.23
C LEU A 20 -10.56 15.80 -17.20
N TRP A 21 -10.47 16.20 -15.93
CA TRP A 21 -9.96 15.35 -14.86
C TRP A 21 -11.10 14.98 -13.92
N ALA A 22 -11.45 13.69 -13.92
CA ALA A 22 -12.42 13.10 -13.03
C ALA A 22 -11.75 11.98 -12.21
N PRO A 23 -12.23 11.72 -10.98
CA PRO A 23 -11.77 10.57 -10.21
C PRO A 23 -12.10 9.28 -10.97
N LEU A 24 -11.11 8.39 -11.13
CA LEU A 24 -11.32 7.06 -11.73
C LEU A 24 -11.92 6.09 -10.71
N ALA A 25 -11.27 6.00 -9.55
CA ALA A 25 -11.67 5.14 -8.45
C ALA A 25 -11.09 5.66 -7.13
N CYS A 26 -11.70 5.28 -6.01
CA CYS A 26 -11.20 5.49 -4.67
C CYS A 26 -10.93 4.13 -4.00
N ILE A 27 -9.71 3.93 -3.48
CA ILE A 27 -9.31 2.69 -2.80
C ILE A 27 -9.28 2.97 -1.29
N LYS A 28 -10.19 2.32 -0.54
CA LYS A 28 -10.31 2.46 0.91
C LYS A 28 -9.79 1.21 1.61
N PHE A 29 -8.86 1.43 2.53
CA PHE A 29 -8.33 0.40 3.43
C PHE A 29 -8.98 0.52 4.81
N PRO A 30 -8.98 -0.55 5.61
CA PRO A 30 -9.47 -0.52 6.98
C PRO A 30 -8.72 0.53 7.82
N GLU A 31 -9.37 1.06 8.84
CA GLU A 31 -8.78 2.03 9.75
C GLU A 31 -7.49 1.50 10.39
N GLY A 32 -6.51 2.39 10.57
CA GLY A 32 -5.19 2.02 11.10
C GLY A 32 -4.28 1.27 10.11
N ARG A 33 -4.67 1.09 8.84
CA ARG A 33 -3.87 0.41 7.79
C ARG A 33 -3.24 1.36 6.77
N GLY A 34 -2.95 2.60 7.14
CA GLY A 34 -2.35 3.60 6.24
C GLY A 34 -1.03 3.15 5.61
N GLU A 35 -0.21 2.36 6.32
CA GLU A 35 1.04 1.81 5.80
C GLU A 35 0.86 0.91 4.57
N ILE A 36 -0.26 0.18 4.52
CA ILE A 36 -0.62 -0.68 3.39
C ILE A 36 -0.96 0.20 2.19
N GLY A 37 -1.81 1.22 2.41
CA GLY A 37 -2.18 2.18 1.37
C GLY A 37 -0.98 2.91 0.75
N THR A 38 -0.02 3.36 1.57
CA THR A 38 1.22 3.97 1.09
C THR A 38 2.05 2.99 0.26
N GLY A 39 2.13 1.72 0.68
CA GLY A 39 2.82 0.67 -0.08
C GLY A 39 2.17 0.40 -1.43
N VAL A 40 0.85 0.26 -1.47
CA VAL A 40 0.07 0.08 -2.71
C VAL A 40 0.23 1.29 -3.64
N PHE A 41 0.13 2.51 -3.11
CA PHE A 41 0.32 3.73 -3.90
C PHE A 41 1.72 3.82 -4.50
N ARG A 42 2.75 3.46 -3.74
CA ARG A 42 4.13 3.39 -4.23
C ARG A 42 4.25 2.39 -5.39
N LEU A 43 3.76 1.16 -5.22
CA LEU A 43 3.80 0.13 -6.26
C LEU A 43 3.04 0.54 -7.54
N LEU A 44 1.86 1.15 -7.40
CA LEU A 44 1.10 1.67 -8.55
C LEU A 44 1.90 2.73 -9.33
N ARG A 45 2.63 3.61 -8.63
CA ARG A 45 3.49 4.61 -9.27
C ARG A 45 4.70 3.98 -9.95
N GLU A 46 5.31 2.98 -9.33
CA GLU A 46 6.45 2.24 -9.91
C GLU A 46 6.02 1.51 -11.19
N LEU A 47 4.90 0.78 -11.17
CA LEU A 47 4.38 0.08 -12.35
C LEU A 47 3.92 1.04 -13.45
N LYS A 48 3.31 2.18 -13.10
CA LYS A 48 2.98 3.22 -14.08
C LYS A 48 4.24 3.73 -14.77
N HIS A 49 5.28 4.05 -14.00
CA HIS A 49 6.54 4.51 -14.56
C HIS A 49 7.21 3.46 -15.45
N LEU A 50 7.21 2.20 -15.01
CA LEU A 50 7.71 1.08 -15.79
C LEU A 50 6.98 0.97 -17.13
N SER A 51 5.65 1.10 -17.15
CA SER A 51 4.85 1.05 -18.38
C SER A 51 5.15 2.18 -19.37
N GLU A 52 5.72 3.28 -18.90
CA GLU A 52 6.11 4.43 -19.74
C GLU A 52 7.51 4.28 -20.33
N VAL A 53 8.42 3.66 -19.58
CA VAL A 53 9.85 3.63 -19.92
C VAL A 53 10.25 2.30 -20.54
N SER A 54 9.74 1.18 -20.03
CA SER A 54 10.06 -0.16 -20.53
C SER A 54 8.82 -0.77 -21.19
N TRP A 55 8.79 -0.71 -22.51
CA TRP A 55 7.72 -1.24 -23.32
C TRP A 55 8.23 -2.39 -24.20
N ASP A 56 7.33 -3.31 -24.54
CA ASP A 56 7.64 -4.39 -25.47
C ASP A 56 7.66 -3.89 -26.92
N LYS A 57 8.22 -4.69 -27.82
CA LYS A 57 8.23 -4.46 -29.28
C LYS A 57 6.82 -4.22 -29.82
N ASP A 58 5.79 -4.70 -29.13
CA ASP A 58 4.39 -4.45 -29.40
C ASP A 58 4.00 -2.98 -29.35
N LEU A 59 4.80 -2.09 -28.79
CA LEU A 59 4.60 -0.65 -28.91
C LEU A 59 5.15 -0.09 -30.23
N ILE A 60 6.26 -0.66 -30.74
CA ILE A 60 6.85 -0.26 -32.03
C ILE A 60 5.99 -0.75 -33.19
N TYR A 61 5.54 -2.00 -33.12
CA TYR A 61 4.77 -2.63 -34.21
C TYR A 61 3.28 -2.54 -33.94
N LYS A 62 2.49 -2.30 -34.99
CA LYS A 62 1.03 -2.32 -34.89
C LYS A 62 0.56 -3.73 -34.53
N MET A 63 -0.52 -3.81 -33.75
CA MET A 63 -1.23 -5.06 -33.54
C MET A 63 -2.07 -5.41 -34.79
N PRO A 64 -2.34 -6.69 -35.06
CA PRO A 64 -3.18 -7.07 -36.21
C PRO A 64 -4.55 -6.39 -36.25
N SER A 65 -5.11 -6.05 -35.09
CA SER A 65 -6.36 -5.30 -34.96
C SER A 65 -6.27 -3.84 -35.43
N GLU A 66 -5.08 -3.25 -35.46
CA GLU A 66 -4.83 -1.86 -35.85
C GLU A 66 -4.36 -1.73 -37.32
N TYR A 67 -4.25 -2.83 -38.04
CA TYR A 67 -3.81 -2.81 -39.44
C TYR A 67 -4.85 -2.11 -40.30
N THR A 68 -4.38 -1.20 -41.16
CA THR A 68 -5.23 -0.64 -42.20
C THR A 68 -5.52 -1.70 -43.26
N ASP A 69 -6.60 -1.54 -44.01
CA ASP A 69 -6.99 -2.55 -45.01
C ASP A 69 -5.91 -2.74 -46.09
N HIS A 70 -5.22 -1.66 -46.45
CA HIS A 70 -4.04 -1.72 -47.33
C HIS A 70 -2.88 -2.53 -46.72
N GLU A 71 -2.61 -2.38 -45.42
CA GLU A 71 -1.59 -3.18 -44.73
C GLU A 71 -1.98 -4.65 -44.68
N LYS A 72 -3.25 -4.96 -44.39
CA LYS A 72 -3.79 -6.33 -44.40
C LYS A 72 -3.67 -6.95 -45.79
N GLU A 73 -4.02 -6.22 -46.84
CA GLU A 73 -3.93 -6.72 -48.21
C GLU A 73 -2.48 -6.96 -48.63
N ARG A 74 -1.55 -6.08 -48.24
CA ARG A 74 -0.11 -6.25 -48.45
C ARG A 74 0.41 -7.52 -47.78
N LEU A 75 0.03 -7.76 -46.51
CA LEU A 75 0.40 -8.97 -45.76
C LEU A 75 -0.24 -10.23 -46.33
N LYS A 76 -1.45 -10.13 -46.90
CA LYS A 76 -2.09 -11.25 -47.61
C LYS A 76 -1.34 -11.63 -48.88
N LYS A 77 -0.80 -10.64 -49.61
CA LYS A 77 0.01 -10.87 -50.83
C LYS A 77 1.41 -11.35 -50.51
N ASN A 78 2.00 -10.89 -49.41
CA ASN A 78 3.33 -11.31 -48.95
C ASN A 78 3.32 -11.55 -47.43
N PRO A 79 3.10 -12.80 -46.98
CA PRO A 79 3.03 -13.14 -45.56
C PRO A 79 4.32 -12.87 -44.78
N ASP A 80 5.48 -12.94 -45.45
CA ASP A 80 6.80 -12.73 -44.82
C ASP A 80 7.21 -11.26 -44.78
N ALA A 81 6.34 -10.34 -45.23
CA ALA A 81 6.63 -8.91 -45.20
C ALA A 81 6.79 -8.40 -43.75
N PRO A 82 7.68 -7.41 -43.52
CA PRO A 82 7.87 -6.83 -42.19
C PRO A 82 6.56 -6.27 -41.61
N ARG A 83 6.37 -6.47 -40.30
CA ARG A 83 5.20 -5.97 -39.57
C ARG A 83 5.10 -4.45 -39.68
N PRO A 84 3.90 -3.89 -39.95
CA PRO A 84 3.68 -2.45 -39.96
C PRO A 84 4.10 -1.81 -38.62
N GLN A 85 4.82 -0.69 -38.70
CA GLN A 85 5.28 0.06 -37.53
C GLN A 85 4.33 1.21 -37.19
N ARG A 86 4.21 1.54 -35.90
CA ARG A 86 3.49 2.74 -35.44
C ARG A 86 4.34 3.99 -35.67
N THR A 87 3.67 5.07 -36.05
CA THR A 87 4.32 6.39 -36.10
C THR A 87 4.66 6.88 -34.69
N LEU A 88 5.50 7.92 -34.57
CA LEU A 88 5.81 8.52 -33.26
C LEU A 88 4.56 8.99 -32.52
N GLU A 89 3.61 9.60 -33.22
CA GLU A 89 2.35 10.08 -32.64
C GLU A 89 1.44 8.93 -32.18
N GLN A 90 1.36 7.85 -32.97
CA GLN A 90 0.60 6.66 -32.61
C GLN A 90 1.19 5.99 -31.37
N ARG A 91 2.53 5.90 -31.29
CA ARG A 91 3.24 5.39 -30.10
C ARG A 91 2.95 6.23 -28.87
N ALA A 92 3.07 7.55 -28.99
CA ALA A 92 2.79 8.45 -27.87
C ALA A 92 1.35 8.33 -27.38
N ARG A 93 0.36 8.23 -28.30
CA ARG A 93 -1.04 8.01 -27.94
C ARG A 93 -1.25 6.66 -27.24
N ALA A 94 -0.61 5.60 -27.73
CA ALA A 94 -0.67 4.28 -27.10
C ALA A 94 -0.08 4.30 -25.68
N ILE A 95 1.07 4.95 -25.46
CA ILE A 95 1.66 5.10 -24.12
C ILE A 95 0.74 5.92 -23.20
N CYS A 96 0.07 6.96 -23.70
CA CYS A 96 -0.87 7.76 -22.91
C CYS A 96 -2.15 6.99 -22.52
N HIS A 97 -2.50 5.93 -23.27
CA HIS A 97 -3.72 5.15 -23.04
C HIS A 97 -3.54 4.10 -21.93
N GLN A 98 -3.31 4.57 -20.70
CA GLN A 98 -2.92 3.72 -19.56
C GLN A 98 -4.10 3.22 -18.72
N LYS A 99 -5.35 3.64 -18.98
CA LYS A 99 -6.51 3.37 -18.11
C LYS A 99 -6.65 1.87 -17.81
N ALA A 100 -6.70 1.04 -18.85
CA ALA A 100 -6.84 -0.40 -18.73
C ALA A 100 -5.65 -1.03 -17.97
N GLN A 101 -4.42 -0.62 -18.31
CA GLN A 101 -3.21 -1.12 -17.68
C GLN A 101 -3.16 -0.80 -16.18
N ILE A 102 -3.55 0.42 -15.79
CA ILE A 102 -3.57 0.83 -14.39
C ILE A 102 -4.58 -0.02 -13.61
N ILE A 103 -5.75 -0.31 -14.18
CA ILE A 103 -6.76 -1.16 -13.53
C ILE A 103 -6.28 -2.60 -13.38
N ALA A 104 -5.63 -3.15 -14.40
CA ALA A 104 -4.99 -4.46 -14.29
C ALA A 104 -3.90 -4.48 -13.20
N ASN A 105 -3.07 -3.43 -13.12
CA ASN A 105 -2.05 -3.28 -12.08
C ASN A 105 -2.68 -3.16 -10.68
N MET A 106 -3.81 -2.46 -10.54
CA MET A 106 -4.56 -2.40 -9.28
C MET A 106 -4.98 -3.79 -8.82
N ALA A 107 -5.56 -4.60 -9.72
CA ALA A 107 -5.98 -5.96 -9.38
C ALA A 107 -4.80 -6.85 -8.95
N ALA A 108 -3.69 -6.80 -9.69
CA ALA A 108 -2.47 -7.54 -9.35
C ALA A 108 -1.90 -7.16 -7.97
N ILE A 109 -1.75 -5.85 -7.72
CA ILE A 109 -1.21 -5.36 -6.44
C ILE A 109 -2.14 -5.71 -5.27
N LEU A 110 -3.46 -5.54 -5.44
CA LEU A 110 -4.41 -5.84 -4.36
C LEU A 110 -4.56 -7.35 -4.09
N ALA A 111 -4.19 -8.20 -5.06
CA ALA A 111 -4.02 -9.64 -4.89
C ALA A 111 -2.71 -10.04 -4.18
N GLY A 112 -1.85 -9.07 -3.84
CA GLY A 112 -0.60 -9.30 -3.13
C GLY A 112 0.61 -9.53 -4.03
N GLU A 113 0.50 -9.26 -5.34
CA GLU A 113 1.62 -9.34 -6.27
C GLU A 113 2.58 -8.15 -6.13
N GLY A 114 3.84 -8.33 -6.52
CA GLY A 114 4.88 -7.30 -6.46
C GLY A 114 5.79 -7.41 -5.23
N ALA A 115 7.08 -7.21 -5.45
CA ALA A 115 8.07 -7.26 -4.38
C ALA A 115 7.86 -6.13 -3.36
N GLY A 116 7.86 -6.46 -2.08
CA GLY A 116 7.65 -5.49 -0.99
C GLY A 116 6.19 -5.07 -0.79
N ASN A 117 5.24 -5.77 -1.40
CA ASN A 117 3.82 -5.53 -1.18
C ASN A 117 3.41 -5.87 0.27
N ARG A 118 2.67 -4.96 0.90
CA ARG A 118 2.22 -5.04 2.30
C ARG A 118 0.77 -5.49 2.46
N MET A 119 0.11 -5.92 1.39
CA MET A 119 -1.27 -6.44 1.43
C MET A 119 -1.39 -7.71 2.28
N TRP A 120 -0.31 -8.47 2.43
CA TRP A 120 -0.28 -9.66 3.26
C TRP A 120 -0.23 -9.31 4.75
N THR A 121 -1.26 -9.72 5.47
CA THR A 121 -1.44 -9.51 6.90
C THR A 121 -1.68 -10.84 7.61
N THR A 122 -1.47 -10.89 8.91
CA THR A 122 -1.80 -12.07 9.72
C THR A 122 -3.30 -12.07 10.07
N GLN A 123 -3.80 -13.14 10.69
CA GLN A 123 -5.18 -13.22 11.21
C GLN A 123 -5.56 -12.04 12.12
N LEU A 124 -4.58 -11.48 12.84
CA LEU A 124 -4.74 -10.31 13.70
C LEU A 124 -4.68 -8.98 12.93
N GLY A 125 -4.64 -9.05 11.60
CA GLY A 125 -4.47 -7.94 10.66
C GLY A 125 -3.08 -7.29 10.69
N VAL A 126 -2.19 -7.64 11.62
CA VAL A 126 -0.85 -7.05 11.72
C VAL A 126 0.13 -7.65 10.71
N SER A 127 1.20 -6.93 10.41
CA SER A 127 2.31 -7.43 9.59
C SER A 127 2.93 -8.68 10.23
N MET A 128 3.45 -9.61 9.41
CA MET A 128 4.16 -10.80 9.88
C MET A 128 5.27 -10.47 10.89
N ASN A 129 6.08 -9.43 10.61
CA ASN A 129 7.16 -9.02 11.51
C ASN A 129 6.63 -8.49 12.85
N GLN A 130 5.50 -7.78 12.83
CA GLN A 130 4.84 -7.32 14.06
C GLN A 130 4.25 -8.49 14.84
N HIS A 131 3.66 -9.47 14.15
CA HIS A 131 3.15 -10.70 14.75
C HIS A 131 4.25 -11.48 15.47
N ILE A 132 5.37 -11.74 14.78
CA ILE A 132 6.52 -12.47 15.35
C ILE A 132 7.08 -11.72 16.56
N LYS A 133 7.20 -10.38 16.48
CA LYS A 133 7.63 -9.56 17.63
C LYS A 133 6.65 -9.64 18.80
N ALA A 134 5.35 -9.61 18.53
CA ALA A 134 4.33 -9.75 19.57
C ALA A 134 4.37 -11.14 20.23
N GLN A 135 4.52 -12.19 19.42
CA GLN A 135 4.62 -13.57 19.88
C GLN A 135 5.87 -13.79 20.76
N THR A 136 7.04 -13.35 20.30
CA THR A 136 8.30 -13.45 21.06
C THR A 136 8.21 -12.68 22.38
N LEU A 137 7.59 -11.49 22.38
CA LEU A 137 7.36 -10.71 23.59
C LEU A 137 6.38 -11.41 24.56
N ALA A 138 5.33 -12.03 24.05
CA ALA A 138 4.39 -12.83 24.85
C ALA A 138 5.08 -14.04 25.48
N GLU A 139 5.90 -14.77 24.72
CA GLU A 139 6.69 -15.90 25.23
C GLU A 139 7.67 -15.49 26.33
N LEU A 140 8.33 -14.34 26.18
CA LEU A 140 9.22 -13.79 27.20
C LEU A 140 8.46 -13.47 28.49
N LYS A 141 7.28 -12.84 28.39
CA LYS A 141 6.42 -12.56 29.55
C LYS A 141 5.99 -13.85 30.25
N VAL A 142 5.58 -14.88 29.51
CA VAL A 142 5.22 -16.20 30.06
C VAL A 142 6.42 -16.83 30.78
N LYS A 143 7.62 -16.77 30.21
CA LYS A 143 8.86 -17.26 30.84
C LYS A 143 9.17 -16.52 32.14
N GLN A 144 9.03 -15.20 32.16
CA GLN A 144 9.23 -14.38 33.37
C GLN A 144 8.23 -14.72 34.47
N LEU A 145 6.94 -14.85 34.12
CA LEU A 145 5.90 -15.28 35.05
C LEU A 145 6.19 -16.68 35.62
N ARG A 146 6.56 -17.64 34.76
CA ARG A 146 6.96 -18.99 35.20
C ARG A 146 8.12 -18.96 36.19
N LYS A 147 9.16 -18.16 35.92
CA LYS A 147 10.29 -17.97 36.85
C LYS A 147 9.83 -17.37 38.18
N LYS A 148 8.95 -16.36 38.16
CA LYS A 148 8.43 -15.70 39.36
C LYS A 148 7.58 -16.66 40.21
N ILE A 149 6.73 -17.46 39.57
CA ILE A 149 5.93 -18.51 40.22
C ILE A 149 6.86 -19.56 40.84
N PHE A 150 7.84 -20.05 40.08
CA PHE A 150 8.79 -21.06 40.57
C PHE A 150 9.59 -20.56 41.78
N ARG A 151 10.04 -19.29 41.80
CA ARG A 151 10.70 -18.68 42.96
C ARG A 151 9.80 -18.64 44.19
N LYS A 152 8.52 -18.26 44.03
CA LYS A 152 7.55 -18.25 45.13
C LYS A 152 7.25 -19.65 45.66
N LEU A 153 7.08 -20.62 44.77
CA LEU A 153 6.87 -22.03 45.14
C LEU A 153 8.08 -22.60 45.87
N ARG A 154 9.30 -22.31 45.41
CA ARG A 154 10.54 -22.72 46.09
C ARG A 154 10.68 -22.09 47.47
N GLY A 155 10.37 -20.80 47.60
CA GLY A 155 10.36 -20.13 48.91
C GLY A 155 9.38 -20.75 49.89
N LYS A 156 8.16 -21.08 49.43
CA LYS A 156 7.18 -21.80 50.26
C LYS A 156 7.61 -23.22 50.59
N ALA A 157 8.21 -23.96 49.65
CA ALA A 157 8.71 -25.30 49.89
C ALA A 157 9.86 -25.30 50.91
N ASN A 158 10.75 -24.29 50.85
CA ASN A 158 11.79 -24.14 51.86
C ASN A 158 11.23 -23.80 53.24
N ILE A 159 10.18 -22.98 53.33
CA ILE A 159 9.49 -22.68 54.60
C ILE A 159 8.83 -23.94 55.13
N LEU A 160 8.09 -24.68 54.30
CA LEU A 160 7.47 -25.95 54.68
C LEU A 160 8.51 -27.01 55.09
N ALA A 161 9.66 -27.08 54.43
CA ALA A 161 10.75 -27.97 54.83
C ALA A 161 11.36 -27.54 56.17
N HIS A 162 11.45 -26.24 56.43
CA HIS A 162 11.90 -25.73 57.73
C HIS A 162 10.83 -25.94 58.82
N GLU A 163 9.55 -25.85 58.45
CA GLU A 163 8.43 -26.20 59.31
C GLU A 163 8.40 -27.71 59.54
N GLU A 164 8.70 -28.58 58.57
CA GLU A 164 8.85 -30.04 58.74
C GLU A 164 10.06 -30.38 59.62
N ASP A 165 11.20 -29.68 59.46
CA ASP A 165 12.36 -29.77 60.36
C ASP A 165 11.99 -29.33 61.80
N GLN A 166 11.08 -28.35 61.95
CA GLN A 166 10.55 -27.93 63.25
C GLN A 166 9.38 -28.80 63.76
N VAL A 167 8.63 -29.46 62.86
CA VAL A 167 7.45 -30.32 63.12
C VAL A 167 7.85 -31.79 63.36
N SER A 168 9.16 -32.09 63.40
CA SER A 168 9.69 -33.13 64.31
C SER A 168 9.40 -32.81 65.80
N MET A 169 8.89 -31.60 66.10
CA MET A 169 8.11 -31.29 67.30
C MET A 169 6.72 -30.74 66.94
N MET A 170 5.71 -31.56 67.19
CA MET A 170 4.27 -31.26 67.24
C MET A 170 3.48 -31.18 65.94
N ASN A 171 2.36 -31.91 66.00
CA ASN A 171 1.53 -32.37 64.92
C ASN A 171 0.24 -31.52 64.84
N ILE A 172 -0.33 -31.44 63.63
CA ILE A 172 -1.75 -31.17 63.29
C ILE A 172 -2.24 -29.71 63.37
N PHE A 173 -2.51 -29.11 62.20
CA PHE A 173 -3.78 -28.47 61.75
C PHE A 173 -3.50 -27.35 60.72
N ASN A 174 -4.02 -27.47 59.50
CA ASN A 174 -5.21 -26.75 59.03
C ASN A 174 -5.24 -26.71 57.49
N ASP A 175 -6.23 -27.39 56.93
CA ASP A 175 -6.55 -27.45 55.51
C ASP A 175 -7.34 -26.20 55.12
N LYS A 176 -6.74 -25.30 54.35
CA LYS A 176 -7.40 -24.19 53.63
C LYS A 176 -6.39 -23.48 52.73
N LYS A 177 -6.18 -23.96 51.50
CA LYS A 177 -5.77 -23.14 50.32
C LYS A 177 -5.61 -24.00 49.06
N HIS A 178 -6.73 -24.44 48.48
CA HIS A 178 -6.73 -25.16 47.20
C HIS A 178 -7.21 -24.33 45.99
N ASP A 179 -7.49 -23.03 46.16
CA ASP A 179 -8.05 -22.17 45.09
C ASP A 179 -7.03 -21.37 44.29
N ALA A 180 -5.93 -20.91 44.90
CA ALA A 180 -4.96 -20.07 44.21
C ALA A 180 -4.23 -20.82 43.08
N SER A 181 -3.93 -22.11 43.29
CA SER A 181 -3.30 -22.99 42.30
C SER A 181 -4.18 -23.25 41.07
N LYS A 182 -5.50 -23.32 41.25
CA LYS A 182 -6.47 -23.48 40.14
C LYS A 182 -6.57 -22.21 39.30
N HIS A 183 -6.56 -21.04 39.94
CA HIS A 183 -6.56 -19.75 39.23
C HIS A 183 -5.31 -19.59 38.34
N TRP A 184 -4.13 -19.90 38.86
CA TRP A 184 -2.89 -19.82 38.08
C TRP A 184 -2.80 -20.87 36.97
N ALA A 185 -3.33 -22.08 37.19
CA ALA A 185 -3.43 -23.09 36.14
C ALA A 185 -4.37 -22.64 35.01
N LYS A 186 -5.52 -22.03 35.35
CA LYS A 186 -6.45 -21.43 34.37
C LYS A 186 -5.77 -20.32 33.58
N GLU A 187 -5.09 -19.39 34.25
CA GLU A 187 -4.36 -18.28 33.63
C GLU A 187 -3.22 -18.77 32.71
N MET A 188 -2.53 -19.87 33.07
CA MET A 188 -1.51 -20.50 32.22
C MET A 188 -2.11 -21.21 31.00
N VAL A 189 -3.26 -21.87 31.15
CA VAL A 189 -3.98 -22.50 30.03
C VAL A 189 -4.53 -21.43 29.09
N GLU A 190 -5.08 -20.34 29.61
CA GLU A 190 -5.58 -19.19 28.84
C GLU A 190 -4.45 -18.49 28.09
N ALA A 191 -3.29 -18.29 28.73
CA ALA A 191 -2.09 -17.75 28.09
C ALA A 191 -1.50 -18.70 27.03
N ARG A 192 -1.60 -20.02 27.23
CA ARG A 192 -1.16 -21.04 26.25
C ARG A 192 -2.12 -21.14 25.07
N MET A 193 -3.43 -21.02 25.31
CA MET A 193 -4.49 -21.04 24.29
C MET A 193 -4.48 -19.75 23.46
N GLY A 194 -4.06 -18.62 24.02
CA GLY A 194 -3.88 -17.35 23.29
C GLY A 194 -2.65 -17.29 22.38
N LEU A 195 -1.72 -18.25 22.50
CA LEU A 195 -0.60 -18.42 21.58
C LEU A 195 -1.06 -19.29 20.41
N VAL A 196 -1.82 -18.69 19.48
CA VAL A 196 -2.16 -19.31 18.20
C VAL A 196 -0.85 -19.75 17.53
N GLN A 197 -0.64 -21.06 17.47
CA GLN A 197 0.54 -21.64 16.86
C GLN A 197 0.42 -21.49 15.35
N ASN A 198 1.31 -20.66 14.81
CA ASN A 198 1.50 -20.31 13.39
C ASN A 198 0.54 -19.22 12.86
N PRO A 199 1.05 -18.00 12.57
CA PRO A 199 0.24 -16.97 11.95
C PRO A 199 -0.18 -17.39 10.54
N VAL A 200 -1.49 -17.52 10.31
CA VAL A 200 -2.01 -17.68 8.95
C VAL A 200 -1.98 -16.32 8.27
N MET A 201 -1.38 -16.28 7.08
CA MET A 201 -1.32 -15.10 6.23
C MET A 201 -2.60 -14.99 5.40
N GLN A 202 -3.16 -13.78 5.35
CA GLN A 202 -4.33 -13.43 4.57
C GLN A 202 -4.18 -12.04 3.95
N LEU A 203 -4.85 -11.80 2.84
CA LEU A 203 -4.87 -10.49 2.21
C LEU A 203 -5.72 -9.52 3.01
N CYS A 204 -5.23 -8.29 3.17
CA CYS A 204 -5.98 -7.21 3.79
C CYS A 204 -7.27 -6.93 2.98
N PRO A 205 -8.45 -6.87 3.62
CA PRO A 205 -9.68 -6.51 2.93
C PRO A 205 -9.58 -5.06 2.44
N VAL A 206 -10.10 -4.81 1.24
CA VAL A 206 -10.05 -3.49 0.60
C VAL A 206 -11.34 -3.23 -0.15
N THR A 207 -11.80 -1.98 -0.16
CA THR A 207 -12.97 -1.55 -0.94
C THR A 207 -12.51 -0.61 -2.04
N ILE A 208 -12.93 -0.86 -3.27
CA ILE A 208 -12.71 0.02 -4.42
C ILE A 208 -14.05 0.61 -4.85
N SER A 209 -14.19 1.92 -4.73
CA SER A 209 -15.34 2.67 -5.20
C SER A 209 -15.05 3.23 -6.60
N TRP A 210 -15.80 2.79 -7.61
CA TRP A 210 -15.57 3.14 -9.02
C TRP A 210 -16.43 4.32 -9.47
N ALA A 211 -15.86 5.22 -10.28
CA ALA A 211 -16.67 6.25 -10.94
C ALA A 211 -17.56 5.66 -12.04
N ASP A 212 -17.07 4.64 -12.75
CA ASP A 212 -17.82 3.84 -13.71
C ASP A 212 -17.61 2.36 -13.37
N GLU A 213 -18.70 1.63 -13.13
CA GLU A 213 -18.65 0.23 -12.76
C GLU A 213 -18.08 -0.67 -13.87
N GLN A 214 -18.19 -0.26 -15.14
CA GLN A 214 -17.63 -1.02 -16.26
C GLN A 214 -16.10 -1.09 -16.21
N ASP A 215 -15.45 -0.12 -15.56
CA ASP A 215 -14.00 -0.06 -15.48
C ASP A 215 -13.41 -1.27 -14.73
N LYS A 216 -14.16 -1.91 -13.83
CA LYS A 216 -13.69 -3.12 -13.13
C LYS A 216 -13.39 -4.28 -14.08
N GLN A 217 -13.95 -4.27 -15.30
CA GLN A 217 -13.81 -5.33 -16.30
C GLN A 217 -12.46 -5.30 -17.04
N TYR A 218 -11.68 -4.22 -16.93
CA TYR A 218 -10.33 -4.18 -17.51
C TYR A 218 -9.36 -5.16 -16.83
N ALA A 219 -9.65 -5.58 -15.59
CA ALA A 219 -8.92 -6.66 -14.94
C ALA A 219 -9.60 -8.00 -15.19
N VAL A 220 -8.83 -8.99 -15.63
CA VAL A 220 -9.32 -10.35 -15.95
C VAL A 220 -9.89 -11.04 -14.71
N LYS A 221 -9.29 -10.82 -13.54
CA LYS A 221 -9.69 -11.41 -12.28
C LYS A 221 -9.42 -10.46 -11.12
N TRP A 222 -10.26 -10.54 -10.10
CA TRP A 222 -10.09 -9.84 -8.83
C TRP A 222 -9.91 -10.85 -7.70
N SER A 223 -9.06 -10.50 -6.72
CA SER A 223 -8.86 -11.32 -5.54
C SER A 223 -10.04 -11.20 -4.56
N PRO A 224 -10.34 -12.25 -3.79
CA PRO A 224 -11.54 -12.30 -2.95
C PRO A 224 -11.55 -11.29 -1.78
N ASN A 225 -10.40 -10.68 -1.46
CA ASN A 225 -10.30 -9.62 -0.45
C ASN A 225 -10.79 -8.25 -0.97
N VAL A 226 -11.05 -8.11 -2.26
CA VAL A 226 -11.48 -6.85 -2.87
C VAL A 226 -13.01 -6.80 -2.94
N LYS A 227 -13.59 -5.76 -2.35
CA LYS A 227 -14.99 -5.38 -2.52
C LYS A 227 -15.09 -4.24 -3.52
N HIS A 228 -16.10 -4.28 -4.37
CA HIS A 228 -16.38 -3.24 -5.34
C HIS A 228 -17.63 -2.47 -4.93
N ASP A 229 -17.57 -1.16 -5.08
CA ASP A 229 -18.66 -0.24 -4.79
C ASP A 229 -18.73 0.85 -5.88
N VAL A 230 -19.80 1.63 -5.91
CA VAL A 230 -19.95 2.79 -6.78
C VAL A 230 -19.55 4.05 -6.01
N LEU A 231 -18.80 4.93 -6.66
CA LEU A 231 -18.32 6.17 -6.06
C LEU A 231 -19.50 7.13 -5.83
N SER A 232 -19.87 7.31 -4.56
CA SER A 232 -20.94 8.23 -4.14
C SER A 232 -20.50 9.70 -4.25
N ASP A 233 -21.45 10.63 -4.28
CA ASP A 233 -21.15 12.07 -4.35
C ASP A 233 -20.39 12.58 -3.12
N LEU A 234 -20.61 11.96 -1.95
CA LEU A 234 -19.84 12.25 -0.74
C LEU A 234 -18.36 11.90 -0.93
N ASP A 235 -18.08 10.72 -1.48
CA ASP A 235 -16.71 10.28 -1.77
C ASP A 235 -16.04 11.17 -2.83
N ARG A 236 -16.81 11.67 -3.81
CA ARG A 236 -16.31 12.61 -4.82
C ARG A 236 -15.84 13.92 -4.17
N SER A 237 -16.61 14.45 -3.23
CA SER A 237 -16.27 15.68 -2.51
C SER A 237 -15.03 15.52 -1.62
N GLU A 238 -14.85 14.38 -0.94
CA GLU A 238 -13.65 14.10 -0.13
C GLU A 238 -12.38 14.01 -1.00
N VAL A 239 -12.50 13.38 -2.17
CA VAL A 239 -11.40 13.26 -3.14
C VAL A 239 -11.03 14.62 -3.73
N GLN A 240 -12.00 15.49 -3.99
CA GLN A 240 -11.78 16.83 -4.57
C GLN A 240 -11.33 17.88 -3.52
N GLY A 241 -11.79 17.76 -2.27
CA GLY A 241 -11.52 18.70 -1.19
C GLY A 241 -10.09 18.67 -0.65
N ARG A 242 -9.34 17.57 -0.86
CA ARG A 242 -7.90 17.48 -0.53
C ARG A 242 -7.03 18.00 -1.68
N SER A 243 -7.24 19.24 -2.12
CA SER A 243 -6.31 19.89 -3.03
C SER A 243 -5.11 20.45 -2.24
N PRO A 244 -3.84 20.21 -2.65
CA PRO A 244 -2.64 20.72 -1.96
C PRO A 244 -2.34 22.20 -2.25
N ASP A 245 -3.35 23.01 -2.59
CA ASP A 245 -3.18 24.34 -3.19
C ASP A 245 -3.26 25.49 -2.18
N GLN A 246 -3.01 25.23 -0.90
CA GLN A 246 -2.75 26.27 0.10
C GLN A 246 -1.31 26.17 0.56
N GLY A 247 -0.41 26.56 -0.35
CA GLY A 247 1.01 26.72 -0.09
C GLY A 247 1.48 28.01 -0.75
N GLU A 248 1.29 29.11 -0.02
CA GLU A 248 2.16 30.29 -0.01
C GLU A 248 2.61 30.85 -1.37
N ASP A 249 1.75 31.65 -2.00
CA ASP A 249 2.20 32.78 -2.79
C ASP A 249 2.77 33.86 -1.84
N ALA A 250 3.98 33.61 -1.34
CA ALA A 250 4.85 34.63 -0.77
C ALA A 250 5.99 34.88 -1.76
N ASN A 251 5.65 35.41 -2.94
CA ASN A 251 6.61 36.11 -3.77
C ASN A 251 6.24 37.58 -3.76
N SER A 252 6.80 38.30 -2.79
CA SER A 252 6.81 39.75 -2.76
C SER A 252 7.36 40.27 -4.09
N GLU A 253 6.52 41.05 -4.75
CA GLU A 253 6.78 41.88 -5.90
C GLU A 253 8.00 42.79 -5.61
N VAL A 254 9.20 42.35 -6.00
CA VAL A 254 10.39 43.20 -6.07
C VAL A 254 10.27 43.99 -7.37
N GLN A 255 9.86 45.24 -7.23
CA GLN A 255 9.88 46.25 -8.28
C GLN A 255 11.32 46.40 -8.82
N PRO A 256 11.54 46.48 -10.14
CA PRO A 256 12.85 46.85 -10.66
C PRO A 256 13.07 48.35 -10.41
N GLU A 257 14.05 48.67 -9.56
CA GLU A 257 14.60 50.02 -9.42
C GLU A 257 15.12 50.52 -10.77
N GLU A 258 14.56 51.65 -11.17
CA GLU A 258 14.92 52.44 -12.34
C GLU A 258 16.31 53.06 -12.13
N GLN A 259 17.31 52.61 -12.90
CA GLN A 259 18.65 53.17 -12.85
C GLN A 259 18.65 54.63 -13.38
N PRO A 260 19.26 55.59 -12.68
CA PRO A 260 19.31 56.97 -13.14
C PRO A 260 20.25 57.13 -14.35
N LYS A 261 19.70 57.77 -15.37
CA LYS A 261 20.32 58.20 -16.62
C LYS A 261 21.44 59.21 -16.30
N VAL A 262 22.70 58.79 -16.46
CA VAL A 262 23.86 59.70 -16.39
C VAL A 262 23.84 60.60 -17.61
N GLU A 263 23.51 61.86 -17.37
CA GLU A 263 23.52 62.95 -18.33
C GLU A 263 24.98 63.39 -18.55
N MET A 264 25.58 62.98 -19.67
CA MET A 264 26.85 63.55 -20.11
C MET A 264 26.59 64.94 -20.67
N ARG A 265 26.93 65.96 -19.87
CA ARG A 265 27.12 67.33 -20.35
C ARG A 265 28.22 67.36 -21.41
N ALA A 266 27.86 67.82 -22.59
CA ALA A 266 28.80 68.34 -23.56
C ALA A 266 29.31 69.70 -23.04
N GLU A 267 30.59 69.80 -22.74
CA GLU A 267 31.31 71.07 -22.74
C GLU A 267 31.83 71.31 -24.16
N SER A 268 31.40 72.42 -24.76
CA SER A 268 32.02 73.01 -25.94
C SER A 268 32.90 74.17 -25.50
N ALA A 269 34.20 74.07 -25.79
CA ALA A 269 35.10 75.17 -26.17
C ALA A 269 36.43 74.57 -26.64
#